data_AF-A0A956DBT3-F1
#
_entry.id   AF-A0A956DBT3-F1
#
_cell.length_a   1.000
_cell.length_b   1.000
_cell.length_c   1.000
_cell.angle_alpha   90.00
_cell.angle_beta   90.00
_cell.angle_gamma   90.00
#
_symmetry.space_group_name_H-M   'P 1'
#
loop_
_entity.id
_entity.type
_entity.pdbx_description
1 polymer ?
#
loop_
_entity_poly.entity_id
_entity_poly.type
_entity_poly.pdbx_seq_one_letter_code
_entity_poly.pdbx_strand_id
1 'polypeptide(L)'
;ELCNSLVDLYMNAVSQRMNEIMKVLTLIATLFMPLSFIAGLYGMNFDPRYPANMPELRWPYGYPFAIGLMVLIAIAFVIYFRRKKWL
;
A
#
# COMPACT_ATOMS: atom_id res chain seq x y z
N GLU A 1 16.16 -36.99 21.90
CA GLU A 1 15.48 -36.80 20.60
C GLU A 1 14.17 -36.03 20.74
N LEU A 2 13.20 -36.48 21.55
CA LEU A 2 11.92 -35.77 21.80
C LEU A 2 12.06 -34.31 22.27
N CYS A 3 13.02 -33.99 23.15
CA CYS A 3 13.28 -32.60 23.56
C CYS A 3 13.70 -31.70 22.40
N ASN A 4 14.52 -32.21 21.47
CA ASN A 4 14.92 -31.42 20.30
C ASN A 4 13.73 -31.20 19.37
N SER A 5 12.89 -32.22 19.15
CA SER A 5 11.66 -32.08 18.36
C SER A 5 10.66 -31.07 18.95
N LEU A 6 10.59 -30.94 20.28
CA LEU A 6 9.78 -29.91 20.95
C LEU A 6 10.33 -28.50 20.72
N VAL A 7 11.65 -28.33 20.78
CA VAL A 7 12.32 -27.06 20.46
C VAL A 7 12.11 -26.71 19.00
N ASP A 8 12.25 -27.67 18.08
CA ASP A 8 12.02 -27.47 16.65
C ASP A 8 10.56 -27.09 16.35
N LEU A 9 9.58 -27.70 17.04
CA LEU A 9 8.17 -27.31 16.94
C LEU A 9 7.92 -25.89 17.45
N TYR A 10 8.54 -25.53 18.58
CA TYR A 10 8.43 -24.17 19.12
C TYR A 10 9.02 -23.14 18.17
N MET A 11 10.21 -23.40 17.63
CA MET A 11 10.85 -22.53 16.63
C MET A 11 9.99 -22.40 15.38
N ASN A 12 9.42 -23.50 14.87
CA ASN A 12 8.49 -23.47 13.74
C ASN A 12 7.25 -22.62 14.04
N ALA A 13 6.67 -22.73 15.24
CA ALA A 13 5.52 -21.91 15.63
C ALA A 13 5.88 -20.42 15.70
N VAL A 14 7.06 -20.08 16.20
CA VAL A 14 7.56 -18.70 16.24
C VAL A 14 7.81 -18.16 14.83
N SER A 15 8.47 -18.93 13.95
CA SER A 15 8.69 -18.57 12.55
C SER A 15 7.37 -18.40 11.78
N GLN A 16 6.37 -19.23 12.04
CA GLN A 16 5.05 -19.08 11.43
C GLN A 16 4.36 -17.79 11.85
N ARG A 17 4.41 -17.44 13.15
CA ARG A 17 3.90 -16.16 13.64
C ARG A 17 4.64 -14.98 13.02
N MET A 18 5.96 -15.07 12.90
CA MET A 18 6.77 -14.04 12.24
C MET A 18 6.36 -13.87 10.77
N ASN A 19 6.14 -14.97 10.04
CA ASN A 19 5.68 -14.93 8.66
C ASN A 19 4.29 -14.28 8.52
N GLU A 20 3.36 -14.56 9.44
CA GLU A 20 2.05 -13.92 9.47
C GLU A 20 2.16 -12.40 9.74
N ILE A 21 2.97 -12.00 10.73
CA ILE A 21 3.20 -10.58 11.05
C ILE A 21 3.80 -9.85 9.85
N MET A 22 4.83 -10.42 9.22
CA MET A 22 5.47 -9.85 8.03
C MET A 22 4.47 -9.74 6.87
N LYS A 23 3.63 -10.75 6.65
CA LYS A 23 2.57 -10.70 5.63
C LYS A 23 1.64 -9.51 5.87
N VAL A 24 1.15 -9.33 7.10
CA VAL A 24 0.23 -8.24 7.44
C VAL A 24 0.91 -6.87 7.23
N LEU A 25 2.15 -6.72 7.71
CA LEU A 25 2.89 -5.46 7.56
C LEU A 25 3.16 -5.12 6.10
N THR A 26 3.61 -6.09 5.29
CA THR A 26 3.83 -5.89 3.85
C THR A 26 2.53 -5.55 3.13
N LEU A 27 1.41 -6.16 3.52
CA LEU A 27 0.10 -5.87 2.91
C LEU A 27 -0.32 -4.42 3.18
N ILE A 28 -0.18 -3.96 4.43
CA ILE A 28 -0.41 -2.55 4.81
C ILE A 28 0.52 -1.63 4.02
N ALA A 29 1.83 -1.88 4.03
CA ALA A 29 2.81 -1.04 3.33
C ALA A 29 2.54 -0.95 1.83
N THR A 30 2.17 -2.06 1.19
CA THR A 30 1.88 -2.12 -0.24
C THR A 30 0.61 -1.32 -0.60
N LEU A 31 -0.37 -1.25 0.31
CA LEU A 31 -1.54 -0.38 0.13
C LEU A 31 -1.16 1.09 0.28
N PHE A 32 -0.41 1.44 1.32
CA PHE A 32 -0.09 2.83 1.64
C PHE A 32 0.96 3.46 0.71
N MET A 33 1.96 2.73 0.21
CA MET A 33 2.99 3.28 -0.68
C MET A 33 2.44 4.04 -1.90
N PRO A 34 1.59 3.44 -2.76
CA PRO A 34 1.08 4.14 -3.94
C PRO A 34 0.14 5.30 -3.55
N LEU A 35 -0.66 5.14 -2.50
CA LEU A 35 -1.53 6.20 -1.97
C LEU A 35 -0.72 7.40 -1.48
N SER A 36 0.32 7.16 -0.67
CA SER A 36 1.24 8.18 -0.16
C SER A 36 2.05 8.83 -1.28
N PHE A 37 2.44 8.08 -2.32
CA PHE A 37 3.12 8.63 -3.47
C PHE A 37 2.24 9.63 -4.22
N ILE A 38 0.96 9.29 -4.45
CA ILE A 38 0.01 10.19 -5.12
C ILE A 38 -0.28 11.41 -4.24
N ALA A 39 -0.54 11.20 -2.94
CA ALA A 39 -0.77 12.30 -2.01
C ALA A 39 0.46 13.21 -1.87
N GLY A 40 1.67 12.63 -1.89
CA GLY A 40 2.92 13.36 -1.92
C GLY A 40 3.08 14.18 -3.20
N LEU A 41 2.86 13.56 -4.37
CA LEU A 41 2.92 14.23 -5.66
C LEU A 41 1.93 15.40 -5.75
N TYR A 42 0.67 15.22 -5.33
CA TYR A 42 -0.33 16.29 -5.33
C TYR A 42 -0.21 17.28 -4.15
N GLY A 43 0.56 16.94 -3.12
CA GLY A 43 0.83 17.78 -1.95
C GLY A 43 2.05 18.69 -2.10
N MET A 44 2.82 18.56 -3.18
CA MET A 44 3.91 19.47 -3.50
C MET A 44 3.36 20.85 -3.88
N ASN A 45 3.99 21.91 -3.40
CA ASN A 45 3.62 23.31 -3.65
C ASN A 45 3.89 23.70 -5.12
N PHE A 46 3.07 23.21 -6.05
CA PHE A 46 3.16 23.58 -7.46
C PHE A 46 2.51 24.95 -7.68
N ASP A 47 3.32 25.95 -8.04
CA ASP A 47 2.87 27.32 -8.29
C ASP A 47 2.10 27.39 -9.64
N PRO A 48 0.82 27.81 -9.66
CA PRO A 48 -0.04 27.83 -10.86
C PRO A 48 0.41 28.81 -11.97
N ARG A 49 1.41 29.66 -11.70
CA ARG A 49 1.91 30.68 -12.63
C ARG A 49 2.76 30.15 -13.78
N TYR A 50 3.28 28.93 -13.68
CA TYR A 50 4.13 28.34 -14.71
C TYR A 50 3.34 27.35 -15.57
N PRO A 51 3.20 27.56 -16.90
CA PRO A 51 2.40 26.69 -17.78
C PRO A 51 2.96 25.26 -17.93
N ALA A 52 4.20 25.04 -17.50
CA ALA A 52 4.85 23.73 -17.47
C ALA A 52 4.72 23.00 -16.12
N ASN A 53 4.17 23.65 -15.09
CA ASN A 53 4.07 23.13 -13.73
C ASN A 53 2.61 22.69 -13.50
N MET A 54 2.31 21.43 -13.84
CA MET A 54 0.99 20.78 -13.71
C MET A 54 -0.19 21.51 -14.41
N PRO A 55 -0.45 21.22 -15.71
CA PRO A 55 -1.66 21.71 -16.38
C PRO A 55 -2.98 21.23 -15.73
N GLU A 56 -2.95 20.18 -14.90
CA GLU A 56 -4.13 19.68 -14.17
C GLU A 56 -4.60 20.61 -13.04
N LEU A 57 -3.76 21.52 -12.53
CA LEU A 57 -4.11 22.42 -11.42
C LEU A 57 -5.08 23.54 -11.86
N ARG A 58 -5.12 23.87 -13.16
CA ARG A 58 -6.12 24.78 -13.74
C ARG A 58 -7.44 24.07 -14.07
N TRP A 59 -7.50 22.73 -13.97
CA TRP A 59 -8.72 21.99 -14.25
C TRP A 59 -9.57 21.91 -12.97
N PRO A 60 -10.81 22.46 -12.95
CA PRO A 60 -11.71 22.35 -11.79
C PRO A 60 -11.94 20.92 -11.27
N TYR A 61 -11.68 19.89 -12.10
CA TYR A 61 -11.84 18.49 -11.74
C TYR A 61 -10.53 17.74 -11.42
N GLY A 62 -9.37 18.40 -11.42
CA GLY A 62 -8.08 17.73 -11.15
C GLY A 62 -8.01 17.10 -9.76
N TYR A 63 -8.50 17.80 -8.74
CA TYR A 63 -8.56 17.30 -7.36
C TYR A 63 -9.51 16.10 -7.18
N PRO A 64 -10.79 16.14 -7.63
CA PRO A 64 -11.67 14.98 -7.55
C PRO A 64 -11.21 13.82 -8.45
N PHE A 65 -10.53 14.08 -9.58
CA PHE A 65 -9.91 13.02 -10.40
C PHE A 65 -8.77 12.32 -9.65
N ALA A 66 -7.89 13.07 -8.97
CA ALA A 66 -6.82 12.49 -8.16
C ALA A 66 -7.36 11.62 -7.01
N ILE A 67 -8.42 12.07 -6.34
CA ILE A 67 -9.13 11.29 -5.32
C ILE A 67 -9.73 10.03 -5.94
N GLY A 68 -10.39 10.15 -7.10
CA GLY A 68 -10.94 9.02 -7.85
C GLY A 68 -9.86 7.99 -8.20
N LEU A 69 -8.68 8.45 -8.64
CA LEU A 69 -7.53 7.60 -8.95
C LEU A 69 -7.00 6.88 -7.69
N MET A 70 -6.88 7.60 -6.56
CA MET A 70 -6.47 7.01 -5.27
C MET A 70 -7.45 5.93 -4.81
N VAL A 71 -8.75 6.18 -4.88
CA VAL A 71 -9.80 5.21 -4.52
C VAL A 71 -9.78 4.01 -5.47
N LEU A 72 -9.63 4.24 -6.77
CA LEU A 72 -9.56 3.17 -7.77
C LEU A 72 -8.35 2.26 -7.54
N ILE A 73 -7.18 2.83 -7.23
CA ILE A 73 -5.98 2.08 -6.90
C ILE A 73 -6.17 1.29 -5.61
N ALA A 74 -6.75 1.90 -4.56
CA ALA A 74 -7.05 1.20 -3.32
C ALA A 74 -7.97 -0.01 -3.56
N ILE A 75 -9.04 0.16 -4.33
CA ILE A 75 -9.97 -0.93 -4.69
C ILE A 75 -9.26 -2.00 -5.52
N ALA A 76 -8.46 -1.61 -6.51
CA ALA A 76 -7.71 -2.55 -7.33
C ALA A 76 -6.76 -3.42 -6.49
N PHE A 77 -6.06 -2.82 -5.53
CA PHE A 77 -5.20 -3.55 -4.60
C PHE A 77 -5.99 -4.47 -3.67
N VAL A 78 -7.12 -4.02 -3.10
CA VAL A 78 -7.98 -4.88 -2.26
C VAL A 78 -8.50 -6.09 -3.06
N ILE A 79 -8.93 -5.89 -4.29
CA ILE A 79 -9.37 -6.98 -5.18
C ILE A 79 -8.19 -7.91 -5.48
N TYR A 80 -7.02 -7.37 -5.80
CA TYR A 80 -5.81 -8.16 -6.06
C TYR A 80 -5.43 -9.03 -4.87
N PHE A 81 -5.40 -8.47 -3.66
CA PHE A 81 -5.08 -9.21 -2.43
C PHE A 81 -6.13 -10.28 -2.09
N ARG A 82 -7.42 -9.98 -2.28
CA ARG A 82 -8.50 -10.97 -2.13
C ARG A 82 -8.35 -12.13 -3.12
N ARG A 83 -8.04 -11.85 -4.40
CA ARG A 83 -7.87 -12.91 -5.41
C ARG A 83 -6.66 -13.79 -5.14
N LYS A 84 -5.62 -13.25 -4.51
CA LYS A 84 -4.40 -13.99 -4.17
C LYS A 84 -4.54 -14.84 -2.90
N LYS A 85 -5.71 -14.83 -2.22
CA LYS A 85 -5.96 -15.50 -0.92
C LYS A 85 -4.91 -15.16 0.15
N TRP A 86 -4.37 -13.94 0.10
CA TRP A 86 -3.50 -13.42 1.17
C TRP A 86 -4.32 -12.75 2.28
N LEU A 87 -5.60 -12.51 2.02
CA LEU A 87 -6.68 -12.15 2.93
C LEU A 87 -7.72 -13.27 2.94
#